data_AF-A0A2T2TD82-F1
#
_entry.id   AF-A0A2T2TD82-F1
#
_cell.length_a   1.000
_cell.length_b   1.000
_cell.length_c   1.000
_cell.angle_alpha   90.00
_cell.angle_beta   90.00
_cell.angle_gamma   90.00
#
_symmetry.space_group_name_H-M   'P 1'
#
loop_
_entity.id
_entity.type
_entity.pdbx_description
1 polymer ?
#
loop_
_entity_poly.entity_id
_entity_poly.type
_entity_poly.pdbx_seq_one_letter_code
_entity_poly.pdbx_strand_id
1 'polypeptide(L)'
;MPLLDILSVGVVDVIEVTLVAYLLYRLYQLMRGTIAVQIFFGIVALYLVNVGVTILEMTMLGAIFSKLGEVFVLAVIVLFQPEIRRLLLRLGQNPLVRRLVSSPAQEELIGEVGDAVEEMSEQKIGALIAFQRSTGLRSYIETGADIGAQVTSDLLVTIFYAQNPLHDGAAIIQNRRLEAARCILPVSTSMTLRPQMGLRHRAAVGLTEQTDAFVVVVSEETGSISISEDGDLVSGFSSEDFRERLREALSSSGSPPSGSPPSSSSTSSSASTTGASASSERSRAEKAREEVTA
;
A
#
# COMPACT_ATOMS: atom_id res chain seq x y z
N MET A 1 -34.17 47.93 20.59
CA MET A 1 -34.08 46.62 21.29
C MET A 1 -33.19 45.73 20.44
N PRO A 2 -31.97 45.43 20.90
CA PRO A 2 -30.91 44.89 20.06
C PRO A 2 -31.20 43.43 19.71
N LEU A 3 -31.46 43.12 18.45
CA LEU A 3 -31.56 41.73 17.97
C LEU A 3 -30.18 41.04 17.84
N LEU A 4 -29.09 41.79 18.02
CA LEU A 4 -27.71 41.35 17.86
C LEU A 4 -26.96 41.05 19.18
N ASP A 5 -27.64 41.18 20.34
CA ASP A 5 -27.06 40.88 21.67
C ASP A 5 -27.37 39.46 22.17
N ILE A 6 -28.00 38.61 21.33
CA ILE A 6 -28.45 37.25 21.71
C ILE A 6 -27.38 36.18 21.42
N LEU A 7 -26.34 36.52 20.68
CA LEU A 7 -25.19 35.65 20.45
C LEU A 7 -23.93 36.37 20.92
N SER A 8 -23.71 36.36 22.23
CA SER A 8 -22.37 36.58 22.78
C SER A 8 -21.51 35.38 22.38
N VAL A 9 -21.14 35.30 21.10
CA VAL A 9 -20.27 34.23 20.57
C VAL A 9 -18.94 34.36 21.29
N GLY A 10 -18.75 33.52 22.29
CA GLY A 10 -17.50 33.43 23.02
C GLY A 10 -16.43 32.83 22.13
N VAL A 11 -15.16 33.07 22.48
CA VAL A 11 -14.03 32.38 21.85
C VAL A 11 -14.19 30.85 21.96
N VAL A 12 -14.83 30.38 23.03
CA VAL A 12 -15.17 28.96 23.24
C VAL A 12 -16.16 28.46 22.19
N ASP A 13 -17.21 29.21 21.86
CA ASP A 13 -18.21 28.82 20.85
C ASP A 13 -17.58 28.75 19.46
N VAL A 14 -16.67 29.68 19.14
CA VAL A 14 -15.91 29.64 17.88
C VAL A 14 -15.03 28.39 17.81
N ILE A 15 -14.34 28.04 18.90
CA ILE A 15 -13.51 26.83 18.98
C ILE A 15 -14.38 25.59 18.86
N GLU A 16 -15.53 25.54 19.54
CA GLU A 16 -16.44 24.40 19.51
C GLU A 16 -17.03 24.19 18.11
N VAL A 17 -17.57 25.24 17.48
CA VAL A 17 -18.10 25.17 16.12
C VAL A 17 -17.01 24.76 15.13
N THR A 18 -15.79 25.29 15.28
CA THR A 18 -14.66 24.90 14.42
C THR A 18 -14.26 23.43 14.63
N LEU A 19 -14.23 22.97 15.88
CA LEU A 19 -13.92 21.58 16.21
C LEU A 19 -14.98 20.63 15.67
N VAL A 20 -16.26 20.92 15.88
CA VAL A 20 -17.39 20.14 15.37
C VAL A 20 -17.39 20.14 13.84
N ALA A 21 -17.18 21.29 13.20
CA ALA A 21 -17.08 21.39 11.75
C ALA A 21 -15.90 20.58 11.19
N TYR A 22 -14.73 20.64 11.83
CA TYR A 22 -13.58 19.82 11.45
C TYR A 22 -13.87 18.32 11.60
N LEU A 23 -14.49 17.92 12.71
CA LEU A 23 -14.87 16.53 12.97
C LEU A 23 -15.88 16.02 11.95
N LEU A 24 -16.92 16.80 11.65
CA LEU A 24 -17.91 16.48 10.63
C LEU A 24 -17.31 16.43 9.23
N TYR A 25 -16.40 17.34 8.90
CA TYR A 25 -15.67 17.31 7.62
C TYR A 25 -14.82 16.04 7.49
N ARG A 26 -14.08 15.67 8.54
CA ARG A 26 -13.32 14.41 8.59
C ARG A 26 -14.22 13.19 8.45
N LEU A 27 -15.38 13.18 9.13
CA LEU A 27 -16.35 12.10 9.03
C LEU A 27 -16.94 11.98 7.62
N TYR A 28 -17.28 13.12 7.00
CA TYR A 28 -17.73 13.18 5.61
C TYR A 28 -16.67 12.61 4.65
N GLN A 29 -15.41 13.01 4.81
CA GLN A 29 -14.32 12.55 3.96
C GLN A 29 -14.03 11.04 4.15
N LEU A 30 -14.24 10.50 5.35
CA LEU A 30 -14.14 9.08 5.65
C LEU A 30 -15.29 8.26 5.05
N MET A 31 -16.50 8.84 5.00
CA MET A 31 -17.68 8.19 4.45
C MET A 31 -17.74 8.28 2.92
N ARG A 32 -17.20 9.34 2.30
CA ARG A 32 -17.29 9.59 0.87
C ARG A 32 -16.74 8.42 0.04
N GLY A 33 -17.57 7.87 -0.85
CA GLY A 33 -17.22 6.72 -1.70
C GLY A 33 -17.52 5.36 -1.09
N THR A 34 -18.09 5.30 0.12
CA THR A 34 -18.51 4.04 0.76
C THR A 34 -20.00 3.77 0.56
N ILE A 35 -20.38 2.48 0.65
CA ILE A 35 -21.78 2.02 0.66
C ILE A 35 -22.57 2.69 1.80
N ALA A 36 -21.90 3.10 2.89
CA ALA A 36 -22.52 3.78 4.03
C ALA A 36 -23.21 5.10 3.65
N VAL A 37 -22.72 5.83 2.64
CA VAL A 37 -23.36 7.08 2.17
C VAL A 37 -24.69 6.79 1.49
N GLN A 38 -24.77 5.74 0.67
CA GLN A 38 -26.00 5.33 0.00
C GLN A 38 -27.04 4.86 1.03
N ILE A 39 -26.60 4.10 2.03
CA ILE A 39 -27.45 3.67 3.16
C ILE A 39 -27.96 4.88 3.95
N PHE A 40 -27.09 5.85 4.26
CA PHE A 40 -27.47 7.07 4.97
C PHE A 40 -28.57 7.86 4.23
N PHE A 41 -28.40 8.10 2.92
CA PHE A 41 -29.45 8.75 2.13
C PHE A 41 -30.74 7.92 2.07
N GLY A 42 -30.65 6.59 2.03
CA GLY A 42 -31.81 5.70 2.13
C GLY A 42 -32.56 5.85 3.47
N ILE A 43 -31.83 5.90 4.58
CA ILE A 43 -32.39 6.12 5.92
C ILE A 43 -33.07 7.50 6.00
N VAL A 44 -32.40 8.55 5.52
CA VAL A 44 -32.94 9.93 5.51
C VAL A 44 -34.20 10.01 4.66
N ALA A 45 -34.21 9.41 3.47
CA ALA A 45 -35.39 9.37 2.62
C ALA A 45 -36.57 8.66 3.30
N LEU A 46 -36.32 7.51 3.93
CA LEU A 46 -37.35 6.75 4.64
C LEU A 46 -37.89 7.53 5.86
N TYR A 47 -37.03 8.25 6.57
CA TYR A 47 -37.43 9.17 7.65
C TYR A 47 -38.32 10.31 7.14
N LEU A 48 -37.94 10.96 6.03
CA LEU A 48 -38.76 12.03 5.44
C LEU A 48 -40.14 11.54 5.00
N VAL A 49 -40.23 10.33 4.45
CA VAL A 49 -41.53 9.71 4.13
C VAL A 49 -42.35 9.49 5.39
N ASN A 50 -41.74 8.98 6.47
CA ASN A 50 -42.43 8.79 7.75
C ASN A 50 -42.96 10.11 8.35
N VAL A 51 -42.16 11.18 8.27
CA VAL A 51 -42.58 12.53 8.68
C VAL A 51 -43.76 13.00 7.82
N GLY A 52 -43.71 12.81 6.50
CA GLY A 52 -44.82 13.15 5.61
C GLY A 52 -46.11 12.39 5.97
N VAL A 53 -46.02 11.08 6.19
CA VAL A 53 -47.15 10.24 6.62
C VAL A 53 -47.77 10.73 7.93
N THR A 54 -46.93 11.20 8.86
CA THR A 54 -47.37 11.72 10.16
C THR A 54 -48.07 13.08 10.03
N ILE A 55 -47.51 14.00 9.23
CA ILE A 55 -48.10 15.33 8.99
C ILE A 55 -49.43 15.22 8.25
N LEU A 56 -49.55 14.27 7.31
CA LEU A 56 -50.78 14.03 6.54
C LEU A 56 -51.81 13.18 7.30
N GLU A 57 -51.56 12.83 8.57
CA GLU A 57 -52.43 12.04 9.44
C GLU A 57 -52.85 10.67 8.84
N MET A 58 -52.00 10.06 8.00
CA MET A 58 -52.31 8.82 7.29
C MET A 58 -52.24 7.61 8.24
N THR A 59 -53.35 7.29 8.90
CA THR A 59 -53.40 6.32 10.02
C THR A 59 -52.93 4.91 9.64
N MET A 60 -53.39 4.36 8.51
CA MET A 60 -53.03 3.00 8.07
C MET A 60 -51.57 2.90 7.63
N LEU A 61 -51.10 3.90 6.89
CA LEU A 61 -49.72 3.93 6.41
C LEU A 61 -48.76 4.19 7.58
N GLY A 62 -49.14 5.05 8.54
CA GLY A 62 -48.42 5.27 9.78
C GLY A 62 -48.28 4.01 10.62
N ALA A 63 -49.34 3.18 10.70
CA ALA A 63 -49.28 1.89 11.39
C ALA A 63 -48.28 0.92 10.73
N ILE A 64 -48.23 0.87 9.40
CA ILE A 64 -47.27 0.05 8.65
C ILE A 64 -45.83 0.54 8.89
N PHE A 65 -45.59 1.85 8.77
CA PHE A 65 -44.25 2.41 9.01
C PHE A 65 -43.78 2.27 10.46
N SER A 66 -44.70 2.31 11.43
CA SER A 66 -44.38 2.05 12.84
C SER A 66 -43.86 0.62 13.04
N LYS A 67 -44.54 -0.38 12.46
CA LYS A 67 -44.09 -1.78 12.48
C LYS A 67 -42.81 -2.01 11.68
N LEU A 68 -42.66 -1.33 10.55
CA LEU A 68 -41.41 -1.34 9.79
C LEU A 68 -40.24 -0.81 10.63
N GLY A 69 -40.47 0.28 11.39
CA GLY A 69 -39.48 0.90 12.27
C GLY A 69 -38.94 -0.03 13.35
N GLU A 70 -39.79 -0.88 13.94
CA GLU A 70 -39.38 -1.89 14.93
C GLU A 70 -38.31 -2.85 14.37
N VAL A 71 -38.48 -3.31 13.13
CA VAL A 71 -37.52 -4.23 12.46
C VAL A 71 -36.36 -3.45 11.82
N PHE A 72 -36.57 -2.20 11.46
CA PHE A 72 -35.58 -1.35 10.79
C PHE A 72 -34.32 -1.13 11.65
N VAL A 73 -34.45 -0.95 12.96
CA VAL A 73 -33.30 -0.81 13.87
C VAL A 73 -32.41 -2.06 13.82
N LEU A 74 -33.02 -3.25 13.82
CA LEU A 74 -32.28 -4.51 13.69
C LEU A 74 -31.60 -4.62 12.32
N ALA A 75 -32.29 -4.27 11.24
CA ALA A 75 -31.73 -4.28 9.89
C ALA A 75 -30.53 -3.34 9.76
N VAL A 76 -30.61 -2.14 10.34
CA VAL A 76 -29.50 -1.17 10.38
C VAL A 76 -28.32 -1.74 11.16
N ILE A 77 -28.53 -2.33 12.34
CA ILE A 77 -27.45 -2.94 13.13
C ILE A 77 -26.75 -4.06 12.34
N VAL A 78 -27.50 -4.96 11.71
CA VAL A 78 -26.94 -6.06 10.90
C VAL A 78 -26.19 -5.52 9.69
N LEU A 79 -26.74 -4.49 9.03
CA LEU A 79 -26.15 -3.88 7.86
C LEU A 79 -24.83 -3.16 8.17
N PHE A 80 -24.74 -2.49 9.33
CA PHE A 80 -23.53 -1.79 9.80
C PHE A 80 -22.56 -2.69 10.58
N GLN A 81 -22.91 -3.95 10.86
CA GLN A 81 -22.07 -4.89 11.59
C GLN A 81 -20.67 -5.06 10.96
N PRO A 82 -20.51 -5.21 9.62
CA PRO A 82 -19.20 -5.32 9.00
C PRO A 82 -18.35 -4.06 9.15
N GLU A 83 -18.95 -2.87 9.18
CA GLU A 83 -18.28 -1.57 9.30
C GLU A 83 -17.81 -1.38 10.75
N ILE A 84 -18.65 -1.68 11.73
CA ILE A 84 -18.27 -1.65 13.16
C ILE A 84 -17.11 -2.62 13.40
N ARG A 85 -17.18 -3.83 12.85
CA ARG A 85 -16.07 -4.80 12.93
C ARG A 85 -14.78 -4.23 12.32
N ARG A 86 -14.86 -3.63 11.13
CA ARG A 86 -13.71 -3.01 10.46
C ARG A 86 -13.14 -1.84 11.25
N LEU A 87 -13.99 -1.00 11.84
CA LEU A 87 -13.58 0.12 12.67
C LEU A 87 -12.88 -0.34 13.96
N LEU A 88 -13.43 -1.35 14.64
CA LEU A 88 -12.82 -1.92 15.84
C LEU A 88 -11.47 -2.58 15.55
N LEU A 89 -11.36 -3.28 14.43
CA LEU A 89 -10.09 -3.85 13.98
C LEU A 89 -9.06 -2.75 13.69
N ARG A 90 -9.46 -1.65 13.04
CA ARG A 90 -8.58 -0.49 12.80
C ARG A 90 -8.19 0.24 14.10
N LEU A 91 -9.11 0.37 15.05
CA LEU A 91 -8.84 0.96 16.37
C LEU A 91 -7.88 0.09 17.20
N GLY A 92 -7.97 -1.24 17.08
CA GLY A 92 -7.03 -2.19 17.68
C GLY A 92 -5.65 -2.20 17.03
N GLN A 93 -5.47 -1.55 15.88
CA GLN A 93 -4.23 -1.48 15.12
C GLN A 93 -3.52 -0.11 15.26
N ASN A 94 -3.87 0.69 16.27
CA ASN A 94 -3.30 2.02 16.47
C ASN A 94 -1.78 1.93 16.75
N PRO A 95 -0.90 2.61 15.99
CA PRO A 95 0.56 2.54 16.15
C PRO A 95 1.06 2.90 17.56
N LEU A 96 0.29 3.68 18.33
CA LEU A 96 0.57 3.96 19.75
C LEU A 96 0.52 2.72 20.66
N VAL A 97 -0.33 1.73 20.34
CA VAL A 97 -0.46 0.47 21.10
C VAL A 97 0.63 -0.53 20.70
N ARG A 98 1.04 -0.52 19.42
CA ARG A 98 2.09 -1.43 18.91
C ARG A 98 3.50 -0.97 19.26
N ARG A 99 3.75 0.34 19.40
CA ARG A 99 5.05 0.92 19.82
C ARG A 99 5.43 0.58 21.27
N LEU A 100 4.45 0.27 22.11
CA LEU A 100 4.69 -0.30 23.46
C LEU A 100 5.08 -1.78 23.42
N VAL A 101 4.98 -2.43 22.25
CA VAL A 101 5.35 -3.82 21.98
C VAL A 101 6.29 -3.87 20.78
N SER A 102 7.39 -3.10 20.82
CA SER A 102 8.59 -3.45 20.06
C SER A 102 9.14 -4.77 20.64
N SER A 103 8.53 -5.88 20.22
CA SER A 103 8.93 -7.21 20.65
C SER A 103 10.26 -7.55 19.98
N PRO A 104 11.23 -8.15 20.70
CA PRO A 104 12.49 -8.66 20.12
C PRO A 104 12.27 -9.49 18.85
N ALA A 105 11.15 -10.20 18.79
CA ALA A 105 10.82 -11.09 17.69
C ALA A 105 10.33 -10.38 16.40
N GLN A 106 10.06 -9.07 16.42
CA GLN A 106 9.86 -8.30 15.17
C GLN A 106 11.19 -7.90 14.56
N GLU A 107 12.16 -7.54 15.40
CA GLU A 107 13.52 -7.22 14.95
C GLU A 107 14.21 -8.47 14.38
N GLU A 108 13.99 -9.63 15.00
CA GLU A 108 14.40 -10.93 14.48
C GLU A 108 13.83 -11.20 13.08
N LEU A 109 12.51 -11.00 12.87
CA LEU A 109 11.89 -11.13 11.54
C LEU A 109 12.54 -10.21 10.50
N ILE A 110 12.82 -8.95 10.87
CA ILE A 110 13.45 -7.98 9.96
C ILE A 110 14.87 -8.41 9.62
N GLY A 111 15.61 -8.95 10.59
CA GLY A 111 16.93 -9.55 10.37
C GLY A 111 16.86 -10.70 9.37
N GLU A 112 16.06 -11.73 9.67
CA GLU A 112 15.93 -12.94 8.83
C GLU A 112 15.48 -12.63 7.40
N VAL A 113 14.52 -11.71 7.22
CA VAL A 113 14.08 -11.26 5.89
C VAL A 113 15.16 -10.43 5.20
N GLY A 114 15.81 -9.53 5.94
CA GLY A 114 16.89 -8.68 5.43
C GLY A 114 18.04 -9.52 4.88
N ASP A 115 18.48 -10.51 5.65
CA ASP A 115 19.55 -11.42 5.30
C ASP A 115 19.19 -12.26 4.06
N ALA A 116 17.95 -12.78 4.00
CA ALA A 116 17.48 -13.51 2.83
C ALA A 116 17.43 -12.65 1.56
N VAL A 117 16.91 -11.42 1.67
CA VAL A 117 16.78 -10.51 0.53
C VAL A 117 18.15 -10.06 0.02
N GLU A 118 19.09 -9.81 0.94
CA GLU A 118 20.49 -9.51 0.62
C GLU A 118 21.14 -10.66 -0.14
N GLU A 119 21.06 -11.90 0.38
CA GLU A 119 21.62 -13.07 -0.28
C GLU A 119 20.99 -13.33 -1.65
N MET A 120 19.66 -13.24 -1.77
CA MET A 120 18.96 -13.40 -3.04
C MET A 120 19.31 -12.30 -4.04
N SER A 121 19.54 -11.07 -3.58
CA SER A 121 20.00 -9.96 -4.42
C SER A 121 21.40 -10.23 -4.98
N GLU A 122 22.35 -10.63 -4.12
CA GLU A 122 23.73 -10.94 -4.52
C GLU A 122 23.80 -12.11 -5.51
N GLN A 123 23.01 -13.15 -5.26
CA GLN A 123 22.96 -14.34 -6.11
C GLN A 123 22.01 -14.20 -7.31
N LYS A 124 21.30 -13.07 -7.44
CA LYS A 124 20.27 -12.81 -8.46
C LYS A 124 19.17 -13.87 -8.50
N ILE A 125 18.75 -14.31 -7.32
CA ILE A 125 17.60 -15.19 -7.13
C ILE A 125 16.33 -14.34 -7.13
N GLY A 126 15.40 -14.66 -8.03
CA GLY A 126 14.13 -13.94 -8.12
C GLY A 126 13.21 -14.23 -6.94
N ALA A 127 12.78 -13.19 -6.22
CA ALA A 127 11.92 -13.33 -5.06
C ALA A 127 10.70 -12.41 -5.12
N LEU A 128 9.60 -12.85 -4.51
CA LEU A 128 8.36 -12.08 -4.37
C LEU A 128 7.75 -12.37 -3.00
N ILE A 129 7.92 -11.47 -2.04
CA ILE A 129 7.49 -11.67 -0.66
C ILE A 129 6.49 -10.59 -0.29
N ALA A 130 5.28 -10.99 0.09
CA ALA A 130 4.20 -10.12 0.51
C ALA A 130 4.00 -10.19 2.03
N PHE A 131 3.97 -9.04 2.67
CA PHE A 131 3.72 -8.89 4.10
C PHE A 131 2.30 -8.37 4.31
N GLN A 132 1.50 -9.17 5.01
CA GLN A 132 0.14 -8.77 5.36
C GLN A 132 0.16 -7.61 6.36
N ARG A 133 -0.61 -6.56 6.05
CA ARG A 133 -0.89 -5.43 6.94
C ARG A 133 -2.34 -5.47 7.45
N SER A 134 -3.13 -4.42 7.26
CA SER A 134 -4.49 -4.34 7.80
C SER A 134 -5.49 -5.16 7.00
N THR A 135 -5.29 -5.26 5.68
CA THR A 135 -6.10 -6.07 4.77
C THR A 135 -5.65 -7.52 4.83
N GLY A 136 -6.58 -8.44 5.10
CA GLY A 136 -6.27 -9.87 5.12
C GLY A 136 -5.97 -10.41 3.72
N LEU A 137 -4.95 -11.27 3.60
CA LEU A 137 -4.52 -11.87 2.33
C LEU A 137 -5.01 -13.31 2.13
N ARG A 138 -6.01 -13.74 2.89
CA ARG A 138 -6.49 -15.13 2.94
C ARG A 138 -6.81 -15.73 1.57
N SER A 139 -7.48 -14.96 0.70
CA SER A 139 -7.83 -15.42 -0.65
C SER A 139 -6.62 -15.74 -1.52
N TYR A 140 -5.47 -15.12 -1.26
CA TYR A 140 -4.22 -15.40 -1.96
C TYR A 140 -3.44 -16.53 -1.28
N ILE A 141 -3.45 -16.59 0.05
CA ILE A 141 -2.86 -17.70 0.84
C ILE A 141 -3.47 -19.05 0.41
N GLU A 142 -4.79 -19.12 0.25
CA GLU A 142 -5.50 -20.35 -0.15
C GLU A 142 -5.16 -20.85 -1.58
N THR A 143 -4.48 -20.03 -2.40
CA THR A 143 -4.00 -20.45 -3.73
C THR A 143 -2.64 -21.13 -3.70
N GLY A 144 -1.86 -20.91 -2.64
CA GLY A 144 -0.49 -21.41 -2.50
C GLY A 144 -0.40 -22.74 -1.77
N ALA A 145 0.83 -23.18 -1.52
CA ALA A 145 1.13 -24.27 -0.62
C ALA A 145 1.23 -23.75 0.82
N ASP A 146 0.45 -24.31 1.73
CA ASP A 146 0.51 -24.02 3.17
C ASP A 146 1.85 -24.45 3.76
N ILE A 147 2.53 -23.54 4.45
CA ILE A 147 3.85 -23.75 5.05
C ILE A 147 3.75 -23.65 6.58
N GLY A 148 3.07 -22.61 7.09
CA GLY A 148 2.88 -22.39 8.51
C GLY A 148 4.17 -22.40 9.34
N ALA A 149 5.28 -21.85 8.85
CA ALA A 149 6.60 -21.92 9.51
C ALA A 149 7.02 -20.59 10.16
N GLN A 150 8.00 -20.64 11.08
CA GLN A 150 8.72 -19.44 11.50
C GLN A 150 9.58 -18.95 10.33
N VAL A 151 9.66 -17.63 10.16
CA VAL A 151 10.48 -17.04 9.11
C VAL A 151 11.95 -17.14 9.50
N THR A 152 12.75 -17.77 8.65
CA THR A 152 14.22 -17.77 8.72
C THR A 152 14.79 -17.45 7.35
N SER A 153 16.01 -16.92 7.30
CA SER A 153 16.69 -16.55 6.07
C SER A 153 16.86 -17.76 5.14
N ASP A 154 17.41 -18.85 5.68
CA ASP A 154 17.60 -20.13 4.99
C ASP A 154 16.30 -20.64 4.36
N LEU A 155 15.16 -20.51 5.06
CA LEU A 155 13.86 -20.98 4.56
C LEU A 155 13.41 -20.13 3.37
N LEU A 156 13.53 -18.81 3.46
CA LEU A 156 13.16 -17.90 2.38
C LEU A 156 14.04 -18.12 1.14
N VAL A 157 15.35 -18.19 1.32
CA VAL A 157 16.30 -18.48 0.24
C VAL A 157 15.98 -19.83 -0.40
N THR A 158 15.72 -20.87 0.40
CA THR A 158 15.35 -22.20 -0.10
C THR A 158 14.07 -22.18 -0.92
N ILE A 159 13.04 -21.42 -0.51
CA ILE A 159 11.78 -21.32 -1.24
C ILE A 159 11.99 -20.71 -2.62
N PHE A 160 12.79 -19.64 -2.73
CA PHE A 160 13.01 -18.94 -3.99
C PHE A 160 14.16 -19.49 -4.83
N TYR A 161 14.97 -20.39 -4.28
CA TYR A 161 16.04 -21.05 -5.02
C TYR A 161 15.49 -21.75 -6.27
N ALA A 162 16.16 -21.60 -7.40
CA ALA A 162 15.68 -22.17 -8.65
C ALA A 162 15.51 -23.69 -8.55
N GLN A 163 14.59 -24.26 -9.36
CA GLN A 163 14.40 -25.71 -9.51
C GLN A 163 13.64 -26.43 -8.38
N ASN A 164 12.92 -25.71 -7.51
CA ASN A 164 11.99 -26.32 -6.55
C ASN A 164 10.52 -25.95 -6.87
N PRO A 165 9.48 -26.72 -6.48
CA PRO A 165 8.09 -26.39 -6.85
C PRO A 165 7.50 -25.12 -6.23
N LEU A 166 8.13 -24.54 -5.19
CA LEU A 166 7.64 -23.40 -4.42
C LEU A 166 8.11 -22.03 -4.92
N HIS A 167 9.20 -21.97 -5.70
CA HIS A 167 9.81 -20.69 -6.15
C HIS A 167 8.95 -19.88 -7.14
N ASP A 168 7.95 -20.50 -7.76
CA ASP A 168 7.11 -19.90 -8.78
C ASP A 168 5.82 -19.33 -8.17
N GLY A 169 5.92 -18.13 -7.63
CA GLY A 169 4.82 -17.40 -7.01
C GLY A 169 5.28 -16.51 -5.87
N ALA A 170 4.33 -16.05 -5.04
CA ALA A 170 4.63 -15.24 -3.87
C ALA A 170 4.72 -16.06 -2.58
N ALA A 171 5.61 -15.65 -1.70
CA ALA A 171 5.59 -16.01 -0.29
C ALA A 171 4.75 -14.99 0.48
N ILE A 172 3.84 -15.42 1.35
CA ILE A 172 3.00 -14.54 2.16
C ILE A 172 3.36 -14.71 3.63
N ILE A 173 3.80 -13.61 4.25
CA ILE A 173 4.14 -13.53 5.66
C ILE A 173 3.01 -12.81 6.41
N GLN A 174 2.46 -13.48 7.42
CA GLN A 174 1.42 -12.95 8.30
C GLN A 174 1.83 -13.20 9.75
N ASN A 175 1.62 -12.23 10.65
CA ASN A 175 1.86 -12.40 12.09
C ASN A 175 3.27 -12.92 12.45
N ARG A 176 4.30 -12.61 11.65
CA ARG A 176 5.70 -13.08 11.77
C ARG A 176 5.92 -14.56 11.43
N ARG A 177 4.98 -15.18 10.73
CA ARG A 177 5.11 -16.54 10.19
C ARG A 177 4.96 -16.49 8.68
N LEU A 178 5.66 -17.41 8.03
CA LEU A 178 5.43 -17.70 6.62
C LEU A 178 4.19 -18.60 6.54
N GLU A 179 3.07 -18.05 6.10
CA GLU A 179 1.80 -18.78 6.01
C GLU A 179 1.81 -19.70 4.79
N ALA A 180 2.15 -19.15 3.61
CA ALA A 180 2.15 -19.91 2.37
C ALA A 180 3.25 -19.44 1.40
N ALA A 181 3.64 -20.35 0.50
CA ALA A 181 4.51 -20.09 -0.63
C ALA A 181 3.80 -20.46 -1.94
N ARG A 182 4.37 -20.08 -3.10
CA ARG A 182 3.77 -20.33 -4.42
C ARG A 182 2.36 -19.70 -4.58
N CYS A 183 2.08 -18.62 -3.86
CA CYS A 183 0.77 -17.96 -3.93
C CYS A 183 0.62 -17.22 -5.26
N ILE A 184 -0.57 -17.28 -5.84
CA ILE A 184 -0.91 -16.58 -7.08
C ILE A 184 -1.41 -15.18 -6.71
N LEU A 185 -0.71 -14.15 -7.18
CA LEU A 185 -1.08 -12.76 -6.98
C LEU A 185 -1.70 -12.17 -8.25
N PRO A 186 -2.60 -11.17 -8.13
CA PRO A 186 -3.12 -10.43 -9.27
C PRO A 186 -2.00 -9.63 -9.92
N VAL A 187 -2.03 -9.53 -11.24
CA VAL A 187 -1.03 -8.81 -12.03
C VAL A 187 -1.59 -7.47 -12.47
N SER A 188 -0.89 -6.37 -12.18
CA SER A 188 -1.32 -5.04 -12.63
C SER A 188 -1.23 -4.93 -14.15
N THR A 189 -2.25 -4.30 -14.74
CA THR A 189 -2.32 -3.93 -16.16
C THR A 189 -1.98 -2.45 -16.39
N SER A 190 -1.46 -1.77 -15.37
CA SER A 190 -1.13 -0.35 -15.44
C SER A 190 -0.07 -0.07 -16.51
N MET A 191 -0.36 0.88 -17.40
CA MET A 191 0.56 1.34 -18.46
C MET A 191 1.67 2.25 -17.91
N THR A 192 1.57 2.67 -16.64
CA THR A 192 2.57 3.50 -15.96
C THR A 192 3.83 2.69 -15.59
N LEU A 193 3.72 1.36 -15.55
CA LEU A 193 4.83 0.47 -15.27
C LEU A 193 5.80 0.39 -16.47
N ARG A 194 7.10 0.40 -16.18
CA ARG A 194 8.13 0.29 -17.23
C ARG A 194 7.94 -1.01 -18.02
N PRO A 195 7.99 -0.99 -19.36
CA PRO A 195 7.74 -2.19 -20.18
C PRO A 195 8.62 -3.39 -19.83
N GLN A 196 9.86 -3.13 -19.39
CA GLN A 196 10.86 -4.14 -19.03
C GLN A 196 10.58 -4.87 -17.71
N MET A 197 9.53 -4.50 -16.95
CA MET A 197 9.23 -5.18 -15.68
C MET A 197 8.72 -6.61 -15.89
N GLY A 198 9.31 -7.58 -15.20
CA GLY A 198 8.84 -8.97 -15.20
C GLY A 198 7.48 -9.16 -14.51
N LEU A 199 6.93 -10.38 -14.59
CA LEU A 199 5.63 -10.71 -13.99
C LEU A 199 5.62 -10.55 -12.46
N ARG A 200 6.73 -10.86 -11.76
CA ARG A 200 6.84 -10.67 -10.30
C ARG A 200 6.64 -9.20 -9.88
N HIS A 201 7.20 -8.26 -10.64
CA HIS A 201 7.04 -6.82 -10.38
C HIS A 201 5.59 -6.39 -10.58
N ARG A 202 4.96 -6.82 -11.68
CA ARG A 202 3.55 -6.51 -11.95
C ARG A 202 2.61 -7.18 -10.95
N ALA A 203 2.95 -8.37 -10.46
CA ALA A 203 2.23 -9.07 -9.42
C ALA A 203 2.32 -8.35 -8.07
N ALA A 204 3.50 -7.80 -7.73
CA ALA A 204 3.67 -6.98 -6.55
C ALA A 204 2.75 -5.74 -6.60
N VAL A 205 2.79 -5.01 -7.72
CA VAL A 205 1.93 -3.84 -7.94
C VAL A 205 0.44 -4.22 -7.94
N GLY A 206 0.07 -5.31 -8.62
CA GLY A 206 -1.33 -5.73 -8.67
C GLY A 206 -1.90 -6.10 -7.30
N LEU A 207 -1.07 -6.64 -6.39
CA LEU A 207 -1.47 -6.88 -5.02
C LEU A 207 -1.61 -5.58 -4.22
N THR A 208 -0.69 -4.64 -4.37
CA THR A 208 -0.69 -3.37 -3.62
C THR A 208 -1.69 -2.34 -4.17
N GLU A 209 -2.18 -2.51 -5.40
CA GLU A 209 -3.33 -1.77 -5.93
C GLU A 209 -4.65 -2.15 -5.22
N GLN A 210 -4.76 -3.41 -4.77
CA GLN A 210 -5.99 -3.96 -4.17
C GLN A 210 -5.94 -4.01 -2.64
N THR A 211 -4.75 -3.93 -2.05
CA THR A 211 -4.52 -4.14 -0.62
C THR A 211 -3.45 -3.19 -0.09
N ASP A 212 -3.42 -2.98 1.22
CA ASP A 212 -2.34 -2.22 1.89
C ASP A 212 -1.10 -3.09 2.19
N ALA A 213 -0.91 -4.20 1.46
CA ALA A 213 0.24 -5.10 1.67
C ALA A 213 1.56 -4.39 1.34
N PHE A 214 2.61 -4.73 2.09
CA PHE A 214 3.98 -4.34 1.75
C PHE A 214 4.60 -5.49 0.97
N VAL A 215 5.06 -5.26 -0.25
CA VAL A 215 5.60 -6.33 -1.11
C VAL A 215 7.03 -6.01 -1.49
N VAL A 216 7.95 -6.95 -1.29
CA VAL A 216 9.33 -6.85 -1.80
C VAL A 216 9.51 -7.80 -2.98
N VAL A 217 10.27 -7.32 -3.97
CA VAL A 217 10.65 -8.06 -5.17
C VAL A 217 12.16 -8.01 -5.31
N VAL A 218 12.78 -9.16 -5.54
CA VAL A 218 14.19 -9.24 -5.98
C VAL A 218 14.18 -9.66 -7.44
N SER A 219 14.86 -8.88 -8.28
CA SER A 219 14.97 -9.15 -9.72
C SER A 219 15.90 -10.32 -10.00
N GLU A 220 15.42 -11.34 -10.72
CA GLU A 220 16.26 -12.46 -11.17
C GLU A 220 17.28 -12.05 -12.26
N GLU A 221 17.02 -10.94 -12.97
CA GLU A 221 17.92 -10.47 -14.03
C GLU A 221 19.06 -9.61 -13.47
N THR A 222 18.72 -8.74 -12.52
CA THR A 222 19.61 -7.67 -12.06
C THR A 222 20.02 -7.79 -10.60
N GLY A 223 19.34 -8.61 -9.79
CA GLY A 223 19.47 -8.62 -8.33
C GLY A 223 18.82 -7.42 -7.64
N SER A 224 18.31 -6.44 -8.40
CA SER A 224 17.78 -5.20 -7.81
C SER A 224 16.59 -5.48 -6.88
N ILE A 225 16.68 -4.94 -5.67
CA ILE A 225 15.60 -4.94 -4.68
C ILE A 225 14.61 -3.83 -5.03
N SER A 226 13.34 -4.19 -5.12
CA SER A 226 12.22 -3.27 -5.33
C SER A 226 11.16 -3.48 -4.27
N ILE A 227 10.48 -2.40 -3.89
CA ILE A 227 9.37 -2.41 -2.93
C ILE A 227 8.13 -1.89 -3.65
N SER A 228 6.99 -2.54 -3.42
CA SER A 228 5.68 -2.04 -3.82
C SER A 228 4.77 -1.83 -2.63
N GLU A 229 4.12 -0.67 -2.64
CA GLU A 229 3.13 -0.19 -1.66
C GLU A 229 2.14 0.72 -2.37
N ASP A 230 0.87 0.67 -2.00
CA ASP A 230 -0.20 1.55 -2.50
C ASP A 230 -0.29 1.65 -4.05
N GLY A 231 0.06 0.57 -4.76
CA GLY A 231 0.05 0.50 -6.23
C GLY A 231 1.26 1.13 -6.92
N ASP A 232 2.24 1.64 -6.16
CA ASP A 232 3.51 2.14 -6.70
C ASP A 232 4.61 1.10 -6.50
N LEU A 233 5.64 1.12 -7.35
CA LEU A 233 6.83 0.28 -7.21
C LEU A 233 8.10 1.13 -7.36
N VAL A 234 8.91 1.11 -6.32
CA VAL A 234 10.20 1.79 -6.26
C VAL A 234 11.30 0.74 -6.33
N SER A 235 12.31 0.96 -7.16
CA SER A 235 13.43 0.03 -7.37
C SER A 235 14.74 0.66 -6.94
N GLY A 236 15.73 -0.20 -6.64
CA GLY A 236 17.10 0.22 -6.37
C GLY A 236 17.41 0.47 -4.90
N PHE A 237 16.74 -0.26 -4.00
CA PHE A 237 17.08 -0.23 -2.58
C PHE A 237 18.40 -0.96 -2.32
N SER A 238 19.23 -0.40 -1.44
CA SER A 238 20.33 -1.15 -0.82
C SER A 238 19.77 -2.09 0.25
N SER A 239 20.56 -3.08 0.70
CA SER A 239 20.18 -3.98 1.80
C SER A 239 19.86 -3.20 3.08
N GLU A 240 20.61 -2.13 3.35
CA GLU A 240 20.40 -1.26 4.52
C GLU A 240 19.10 -0.46 4.40
N ASP A 241 18.89 0.22 3.27
CA ASP A 241 17.67 1.00 3.00
C ASP A 241 16.42 0.10 3.02
N PHE A 242 16.54 -1.12 2.50
CA PHE A 242 15.47 -2.12 2.55
C PHE A 242 15.12 -2.49 3.99
N ARG A 243 16.11 -2.81 4.84
CA ARG A 243 15.88 -3.15 6.25
C ARG A 243 15.22 -1.99 7.00
N GLU A 244 15.65 -0.76 6.74
CA GLU A 244 15.02 0.44 7.32
C GLU A 244 13.58 0.60 6.85
N ARG A 245 13.33 0.47 5.54
CA ARG A 245 11.99 0.62 4.98
C ARG A 245 11.03 -0.48 5.42
N LEU A 246 11.52 -1.72 5.58
CA LEU A 246 10.77 -2.85 6.13
C LEU A 246 10.45 -2.61 7.61
N ARG A 247 11.43 -2.12 8.40
CA ARG A 247 11.21 -1.75 9.80
C ARG A 247 10.14 -0.66 9.90
N GLU A 248 10.19 0.35 9.04
CA GLU A 248 9.15 1.38 8.95
C GLU A 248 7.80 0.74 8.60
N ALA A 249 7.67 0.02 7.49
CA ALA A 249 6.39 -0.56 7.05
C ALA A 249 5.73 -1.47 8.10
N LEU A 250 6.55 -2.25 8.82
CA LEU A 250 6.08 -3.14 9.89
C LEU A 250 5.85 -2.42 11.23
N SER A 251 6.42 -1.24 11.45
CA SER A 251 6.20 -0.45 12.67
C SER A 251 5.11 0.61 12.51
N SER A 252 4.93 1.15 11.30
CA SER A 252 4.14 2.34 11.00
C SER A 252 2.86 2.05 10.23
N SER A 253 2.34 0.82 10.24
CA SER A 253 1.14 0.43 9.46
C SER A 253 -0.04 1.39 9.72
N GLY A 254 -0.11 2.47 8.93
CA GLY A 254 -0.96 3.64 9.15
C GLY A 254 -0.38 5.06 8.86
N SER A 255 0.54 5.32 7.91
CA SER A 255 0.58 6.55 7.06
C SER A 255 1.72 6.50 6.02
N PRO A 256 1.58 7.11 4.82
CA PRO A 256 2.63 7.13 3.80
C PRO A 256 3.69 8.22 4.11
N PRO A 257 4.98 7.98 3.88
CA PRO A 257 5.97 9.05 3.85
C PRO A 257 5.79 9.85 2.55
N SER A 258 5.46 11.13 2.71
CA SER A 258 5.52 12.13 1.65
C SER A 258 6.92 12.14 1.04
N GLY A 259 7.01 12.00 -0.28
CA GLY A 259 8.25 11.85 -1.00
C GLY A 259 9.27 12.97 -0.78
N SER A 260 10.53 12.58 -0.84
CA SER A 260 11.61 13.36 -1.43
C SER A 260 12.73 12.38 -1.81
N PRO A 261 13.16 12.30 -3.08
CA PRO A 261 14.38 11.60 -3.42
C PRO A 261 15.59 12.34 -2.81
N PRO A 262 16.68 11.65 -2.46
CA PRO A 262 17.88 12.29 -1.94
C PRO A 262 18.45 13.26 -2.97
N SER A 263 18.69 14.49 -2.51
CA SER A 263 19.37 15.56 -3.21
C SER A 263 20.78 15.11 -3.60
N SER A 264 21.06 15.05 -4.90
CA SER A 264 22.41 14.90 -5.42
C SER A 264 23.18 16.22 -5.23
N SER A 265 24.07 16.27 -4.24
CA SER A 265 25.17 17.22 -4.21
C SER A 265 26.49 16.48 -4.33
N SER A 266 27.15 16.60 -5.47
CA SER A 266 28.60 16.47 -5.56
C SER A 266 29.13 17.52 -6.52
N THR A 267 29.66 18.58 -5.91
CA THR A 267 30.59 19.53 -6.51
C THR A 267 31.98 18.91 -6.53
N SER A 268 32.62 18.87 -7.71
CA SER A 268 34.09 18.93 -7.88
C SER A 268 34.37 18.97 -9.39
N SER A 269 34.60 20.14 -9.98
CA SER A 269 35.92 20.73 -10.17
C SER A 269 36.77 20.03 -11.26
N SER A 270 36.96 20.70 -12.40
CA SER A 270 38.29 20.91 -12.98
C SER A 270 38.20 21.70 -14.29
N ALA A 271 39.05 22.72 -14.38
CA ALA A 271 39.30 23.56 -15.53
C ALA A 271 39.74 22.78 -16.79
N SER A 272 39.41 23.32 -17.97
CA SER A 272 40.04 22.92 -19.23
C SER A 272 40.37 24.17 -20.06
N THR A 273 41.58 24.69 -19.85
CA THR A 273 42.34 25.43 -20.86
C THR A 273 43.20 24.41 -21.61
N THR A 274 43.42 24.65 -22.91
CA THR A 274 44.52 24.18 -23.79
C THR A 274 44.26 22.98 -24.74
N GLY A 275 44.56 23.21 -26.04
CA GLY A 275 44.91 22.23 -27.07
C GLY A 275 43.73 21.77 -27.94
N ALA A 276 43.45 22.27 -29.16
CA ALA A 276 44.27 22.45 -30.36
C ALA A 276 44.90 21.14 -30.93
N SER A 277 44.42 20.80 -32.13
CA SER A 277 44.99 19.88 -33.14
C SER A 277 44.85 18.37 -32.93
N ALA A 278 44.03 17.74 -33.78
CA ALA A 278 44.34 16.50 -34.53
C ALA A 278 43.06 15.92 -35.15
N SER A 279 42.52 16.62 -36.15
CA SER A 279 41.48 16.07 -37.05
C SER A 279 41.87 16.38 -38.49
N SER A 280 43.01 15.84 -38.91
CA SER A 280 43.46 15.90 -40.31
C SER A 280 44.35 14.70 -40.65
N GLU A 281 43.89 13.49 -40.33
CA GLU A 281 44.58 12.25 -40.75
C GLU A 281 43.65 11.17 -41.31
N ARG A 282 42.35 11.46 -41.55
CA ARG A 282 41.42 10.53 -42.19
C ARG A 282 41.19 10.74 -43.68
N SER A 283 41.95 11.61 -44.33
CA SER A 283 41.79 11.93 -45.77
C SER A 283 42.90 11.37 -46.67
N ARG A 284 43.86 10.60 -46.16
CA ARG A 284 45.05 10.18 -46.95
C ARG A 284 45.28 8.67 -47.06
N ALA A 285 44.41 7.85 -46.50
CA ALA A 285 44.52 6.38 -46.57
C ALA A 285 43.60 5.73 -47.62
N GLU A 286 42.74 6.50 -48.30
CA GLU A 286 41.77 5.95 -49.27
C GLU A 286 42.17 6.17 -50.74
N LYS A 287 43.29 6.87 -51.00
CA LYS A 287 43.73 7.22 -52.37
C LYS A 287 44.99 6.52 -52.86
N ALA A 288 45.38 5.41 -52.22
CA ALA A 288 46.59 4.64 -52.58
C ALA A 288 46.31 3.14 -52.85
N ARG A 289 45.06 2.78 -53.15
CA ARG A 289 44.67 1.39 -53.49
C ARG A 289 44.06 1.19 -54.88
N GLU A 290 44.11 2.20 -55.76
CA GLU A 290 43.51 2.12 -57.10
C GLU A 290 44.49 2.28 -58.28
N GLU A 291 45.81 2.25 -58.06
CA GLU A 291 46.80 2.43 -59.14
C GLU A 291 47.81 1.27 -59.33
N VAL A 292 47.46 0.05 -58.90
CA VAL A 292 48.31 -1.16 -59.16
C VAL A 292 47.54 -2.31 -59.83
N THR A 293 46.34 -2.06 -60.38
CA THR A 293 45.68 -3.06 -61.24
C THR A 293 44.99 -2.40 -62.43
N ALA A 294 45.77 -1.80 -63.33
CA ALA A 294 45.46 -1.60 -64.74
C ALA A 294 46.75 -1.29 -65.51
#